data_AF-A0A0H2SD09-F1
#
_entry.id   AF-A0A0H2SD09-F1
#
_cell.length_a   1.000
_cell.length_b   1.000
_cell.length_c   1.000
_cell.angle_alpha   90.00
_cell.angle_beta   90.00
_cell.angle_gamma   90.00
#
_symmetry.space_group_name_H-M   'P 1'
#
loop_
_entity.id
_entity.type
_entity.pdbx_description
1 polymer ?
#
loop_
_entity_poly.entity_id
_entity_poly.type
_entity_poly.pdbx_seq_one_letter_code
_entity_poly.pdbx_strand_id
1 'polypeptide(L)'
;LLSLVPENKFEEELQDLLEQYVKREAVLYSALTIMQVSLTLQNLYCERLRGQLHAKEAKGNGKKSSGKLIGDGLPRCLTADEFIARVEAFVQRQLAEEAEKD
;
A
#
# COMPACT_ATOMS: atom_id res chain seq x y z
N LEU A 1 22.57 -23.46 34.93
CA LEU A 1 21.95 -23.01 36.20
C LEU A 1 20.63 -23.72 36.44
N LEU A 2 19.64 -23.62 35.54
CA LEU A 2 18.36 -24.36 35.64
C LEU A 2 18.47 -25.90 35.60
N SER A 3 19.61 -26.45 35.17
CA SER A 3 19.86 -27.89 35.09
C SER A 3 20.60 -28.45 36.31
N LEU A 4 20.94 -27.60 37.29
CA LEU A 4 21.70 -27.97 38.48
C LEU A 4 20.74 -28.17 39.65
N VAL A 5 21.00 -29.17 40.50
CA VAL A 5 20.25 -29.33 41.76
C VAL A 5 20.67 -28.19 42.70
N PRO A 6 19.73 -27.36 43.22
CA PRO A 6 20.07 -26.29 44.13
C PRO A 6 20.60 -26.85 45.46
N GLU A 7 21.67 -26.26 45.98
CA GLU A 7 22.30 -26.70 47.23
C GLU A 7 21.66 -26.05 48.47
N ASN A 8 21.00 -24.90 48.28
CA ASN A 8 20.35 -24.14 49.33
C ASN A 8 19.06 -23.46 48.82
N LYS A 9 18.24 -22.98 49.77
CA LYS A 9 16.95 -22.35 49.47
C LYS A 9 17.06 -21.10 48.59
N PHE A 10 18.15 -20.34 48.72
CA PHE A 10 18.35 -19.14 47.92
C PHE A 10 18.63 -19.48 46.45
N GLU A 11 19.37 -20.55 46.21
CA GLU A 11 19.57 -21.07 44.86
C GLU A 11 18.28 -21.62 44.24
N GLU A 12 17.44 -22.27 45.03
CA GLU A 12 16.11 -22.72 44.60
C GLU A 12 15.25 -21.53 44.14
N GLU A 13 15.14 -20.49 44.97
CA GLU A 13 14.41 -19.26 44.64
C GLU A 13 14.98 -18.55 43.39
N LEU A 14 16.31 -18.52 43.24
CA LEU A 14 16.97 -17.93 42.08
C LEU A 14 16.68 -18.72 40.80
N GLN A 15 16.68 -20.05 40.88
CA GLN A 15 16.36 -20.90 39.74
C GLN A 15 14.89 -20.75 39.32
N ASP A 16 13.95 -20.70 40.27
CA ASP A 16 12.53 -20.46 40.00
C ASP A 16 12.31 -19.13 39.28
N LEU A 17 12.94 -18.07 39.78
CA LEU A 17 12.83 -16.74 39.21
C LEU A 17 13.45 -16.67 37.80
N LEU A 18 14.59 -17.34 37.59
CA LEU A 18 15.21 -17.45 36.28
C LEU A 18 14.32 -18.22 35.30
N GLU A 19 13.66 -19.30 35.74
CA GLU A 19 12.75 -20.07 34.89
C GLU A 19 11.57 -19.21 34.42
N GLN A 20 11.00 -18.42 35.34
CA GLN A 20 9.93 -17.46 35.01
C GLN A 20 10.39 -16.44 33.96
N TYR A 21 11.60 -15.90 34.09
CA TYR A 21 12.13 -14.96 33.10
C TYR A 21 12.39 -15.60 31.76
N VAL A 22 12.96 -16.80 31.71
CA VAL A 22 13.21 -17.53 30.47
C VAL A 22 11.88 -17.81 29.74
N LYS A 23 10.86 -18.27 30.47
CA LYS A 23 9.51 -18.49 29.90
C LYS A 23 8.93 -17.20 29.34
N ARG A 24 9.03 -16.09 30.08
CA ARG A 24 8.54 -14.78 29.64
C ARG A 24 9.27 -14.29 28.40
N GLU A 25 10.60 -14.40 28.39
CA GLU A 25 11.44 -13.96 27.28
C GLU A 25 11.15 -14.76 26.01
N ALA A 26 10.96 -16.07 26.10
CA ALA A 26 10.59 -16.90 24.96
C ALA A 26 9.26 -16.44 24.32
N VAL A 27 8.26 -16.09 25.13
CA VAL A 27 6.97 -15.56 24.65
C VAL A 27 7.15 -14.22 23.96
N LEU A 28 7.89 -13.29 24.59
CA LEU A 28 8.14 -11.96 24.04
C LEU A 28 8.93 -12.02 22.73
N TYR A 29 9.95 -12.87 22.67
CA TYR A 29 10.77 -13.06 21.48
C TYR A 29 9.95 -13.63 20.31
N SER A 30 9.10 -14.61 20.58
CA SER A 30 8.17 -15.17 19.59
C SER A 30 7.21 -14.10 19.05
N ALA A 31 6.58 -13.32 19.95
CA ALA A 31 5.67 -12.25 19.56
C ALA A 31 6.36 -11.15 18.73
N LEU A 32 7.57 -10.75 19.13
CA LEU A 32 8.38 -9.77 18.39
C LEU A 32 8.72 -10.29 16.99
N THR A 33 9.14 -11.55 16.89
CA THR A 33 9.48 -12.18 15.61
C THR A 33 8.27 -12.17 14.66
N ILE A 34 7.08 -12.55 15.15
CA ILE A 34 5.84 -12.53 14.36
C ILE A 34 5.51 -11.11 13.88
N MET A 35 5.67 -10.11 14.75
CA MET A 35 5.42 -8.71 14.41
C MET A 35 6.39 -8.22 13.31
N GLN A 36 7.67 -8.53 13.42
CA GLN A 36 8.69 -8.17 12.44
C GLN A 36 8.43 -8.83 11.07
N VAL A 37 8.09 -10.13 11.07
CA VAL A 37 7.73 -10.85 9.84
C VAL A 37 6.50 -10.21 9.19
N SER A 38 5.46 -9.94 9.98
CA SER A 38 4.23 -9.32 9.48
C SER A 38 4.47 -7.94 8.87
N LEU A 39 5.27 -7.10 9.53
CA LEU A 39 5.63 -5.77 9.02
C LEU A 39 6.38 -5.87 7.68
N THR A 40 7.33 -6.80 7.59
CA THR A 40 8.12 -7.01 6.36
C THR A 40 7.21 -7.44 5.20
N LEU A 41 6.31 -8.38 5.44
CA LEU A 41 5.36 -8.85 4.43
C LEU A 41 4.38 -7.75 4.00
N GLN A 42 3.88 -6.96 4.96
CA GLN A 42 3.02 -5.83 4.68
C GLN A 42 3.71 -4.77 3.83
N ASN A 43 4.99 -4.46 4.11
CA ASN A 43 5.77 -3.52 3.31
C ASN A 43 5.93 -4.00 1.87
N LEU A 44 6.33 -5.26 1.67
CA LEU A 44 6.45 -5.86 0.34
C LEU A 44 5.12 -5.84 -0.43
N TYR A 45 4.02 -6.14 0.26
CA TYR A 45 2.69 -6.07 -0.34
C TYR A 45 2.31 -4.64 -0.74
N CYS A 46 2.51 -3.67 0.15
CA CYS A 46 2.23 -2.27 -0.10
C CYS A 46 3.05 -1.71 -1.27
N GLU A 47 4.33 -2.05 -1.36
CA GLU A 47 5.20 -1.69 -2.49
C GLU A 47 4.65 -2.25 -3.80
N ARG A 48 4.30 -3.55 -3.82
CA ARG A 48 3.70 -4.18 -5.00
C ARG A 48 2.38 -3.51 -5.40
N LEU A 49 1.51 -3.22 -4.44
CA LEU A 49 0.22 -2.57 -4.68
C LEU A 49 0.41 -1.16 -5.25
N ARG A 50 1.33 -0.37 -4.69
CA ARG A 50 1.68 0.95 -5.20
C ARG A 50 2.19 0.87 -6.64
N GLY A 51 3.05 -0.08 -6.95
CA GLY A 51 3.52 -0.31 -8.32
C GLY A 51 2.38 -0.64 -9.29
N GLN A 52 1.43 -1.48 -8.88
CA GLN A 52 0.24 -1.81 -9.68
C GLN A 52 -0.69 -0.61 -9.90
N LEU A 53 -0.92 0.19 -8.87
CA LEU A 53 -1.72 1.41 -8.95
C LEU A 53 -1.08 2.42 -9.89
N HIS A 54 0.23 2.69 -9.72
CA HIS A 54 0.97 3.58 -10.60
C HIS A 54 0.92 3.11 -12.07
N ALA A 55 1.08 1.80 -12.32
CA ALA A 55 0.97 1.25 -13.67
C ALA A 55 -0.44 1.41 -14.26
N LYS A 56 -1.50 1.29 -13.44
CA LYS A 56 -2.89 1.53 -13.89
C LYS A 56 -3.14 3.00 -14.19
N GLU A 57 -2.68 3.91 -13.34
CA GLU A 57 -2.81 5.35 -13.52
C GLU A 57 -2.07 5.83 -14.77
N ALA A 58 -0.84 5.36 -14.97
CA ALA A 58 -0.06 5.64 -16.18
C ALA A 58 -0.78 5.16 -17.46
N LYS A 59 -1.40 3.98 -17.43
CA LYS A 59 -2.21 3.46 -18.54
C LYS A 59 -3.52 4.24 -18.75
N GLY A 60 -4.13 4.76 -17.68
CA GLY A 60 -5.32 5.60 -17.75
C GLY A 60 -5.04 6.97 -18.39
N ASN A 61 -3.92 7.59 -18.01
CA ASN A 61 -3.49 8.88 -18.55
C ASN A 61 -2.95 8.78 -19.99
N GLY A 62 -2.48 7.61 -20.41
CA GLY A 62 -1.92 7.38 -21.75
C GLY A 62 -2.93 7.00 -22.84
N LYS A 63 -4.19 6.70 -22.48
CA LYS A 63 -5.23 6.48 -23.49
C LYS A 63 -5.67 7.82 -24.06
N LYS A 64 -5.43 8.04 -25.37
CA LYS A 64 -6.07 9.12 -26.14
C LYS A 64 -7.54 9.16 -25.74
N SER A 65 -8.02 10.31 -25.26
CA SER A 65 -9.41 10.47 -24.84
C SER A 65 -10.30 9.94 -25.96
N SER A 66 -11.28 9.10 -25.62
CA SER A 66 -12.03 8.30 -26.59
C SER A 66 -13.03 9.12 -27.43
N GLY A 67 -12.64 10.32 -27.89
CA GLY A 67 -13.58 11.30 -28.43
C GLY A 67 -14.65 11.66 -27.40
N LYS A 68 -14.33 11.63 -26.10
CA LYS A 68 -15.24 12.03 -25.01
C LYS A 68 -14.71 13.29 -24.34
N LEU A 69 -15.62 14.18 -23.94
CA LEU A 69 -15.30 15.41 -23.21
C LEU A 69 -14.61 15.11 -21.86
N ILE A 70 -14.97 14.00 -21.22
CA ILE A 70 -14.30 13.45 -20.04
C ILE A 70 -13.51 12.21 -20.50
N GLY A 71 -12.20 12.38 -20.65
CA GLY A 71 -11.33 11.37 -21.29
C GLY A 71 -10.91 10.20 -20.41
N ASP A 72 -10.81 10.40 -19.10
CA ASP A 72 -10.24 9.47 -18.13
C ASP A 72 -11.25 8.95 -17.08
N GLY A 73 -12.47 9.51 -17.07
CA GLY A 73 -13.53 9.14 -16.12
C GLY A 73 -13.31 9.60 -14.68
N LEU A 74 -12.25 10.36 -14.41
CA LEU A 74 -11.96 10.90 -13.08
C LEU A 74 -12.70 12.24 -12.89
N PRO A 75 -13.43 12.42 -11.77
CA PRO A 75 -14.03 13.71 -11.46
C PRO A 75 -12.91 14.72 -11.17
N ARG A 76 -12.82 15.75 -12.00
CA ARG A 76 -11.91 16.90 -11.79
C ARG A 76 -12.76 18.16 -11.61
N CYS A 77 -12.41 18.99 -10.64
CA CYS A 77 -12.93 20.36 -10.57
C CYS A 77 -12.21 21.18 -11.65
N LEU A 78 -12.88 21.38 -12.78
CA LEU A 78 -12.40 22.28 -13.82
C LEU A 78 -12.82 23.70 -13.48
N THR A 79 -11.92 24.65 -13.70
CA THR A 79 -12.29 26.08 -13.71
C THR A 79 -13.16 26.38 -14.94
N ALA A 80 -13.92 27.47 -14.91
CA ALA A 80 -14.83 27.84 -16.00
C ALA A 80 -14.08 27.91 -17.36
N ASP A 81 -12.91 28.51 -17.39
CA ASP A 81 -12.10 28.68 -18.60
C ASP A 81 -11.57 27.35 -19.14
N GLU A 82 -11.07 26.48 -18.26
CA GLU A 82 -10.58 25.15 -18.65
C GLU A 82 -11.69 24.25 -19.19
N PHE A 83 -12.91 24.40 -18.66
CA PHE A 83 -14.07 23.68 -19.14
C PHE A 83 -14.48 24.18 -20.54
N ILE A 84 -14.58 25.50 -20.74
CA ILE A 84 -14.95 26.10 -22.02
C ILE A 84 -13.95 25.68 -23.11
N ALA A 85 -12.65 25.82 -22.86
CA ALA A 85 -11.61 25.43 -23.80
C ALA A 85 -11.68 23.95 -24.21
N ARG A 86 -12.03 23.05 -23.26
CA ARG A 86 -12.22 21.63 -23.55
C ARG A 86 -13.44 21.35 -24.43
N VAL A 87 -14.54 22.08 -24.23
CA VAL A 87 -15.75 21.96 -25.04
C VAL A 87 -15.50 22.45 -26.46
N GLU A 88 -14.84 23.59 -26.63
CA GLU A 88 -14.50 24.13 -27.95
C GLU A 88 -13.61 23.15 -28.74
N ALA A 89 -12.56 22.63 -28.11
CA ALA A 89 -11.68 21.63 -28.73
C ALA A 89 -12.38 20.30 -29.02
N PHE A 90 -13.49 19.99 -28.34
CA PHE A 90 -14.32 18.83 -28.63
C PHE A 90 -15.20 19.06 -29.86
N VAL A 91 -15.89 20.21 -29.93
CA VAL A 91 -16.75 20.58 -31.06
C VAL A 91 -15.96 20.69 -32.36
N GLN A 92 -14.79 21.35 -32.33
CA GLN A 92 -13.92 21.48 -33.51
C GLN A 92 -13.49 20.12 -34.07
N ARG A 93 -13.23 19.14 -33.21
CA ARG A 93 -12.91 17.77 -33.64
C ARG A 93 -14.09 17.07 -34.28
N GLN A 94 -15.30 17.21 -33.74
CA GLN A 94 -16.49 16.60 -34.35
C GLN A 94 -16.78 17.17 -35.74
N LEU A 95 -16.67 18.49 -35.90
CA LEU A 95 -16.87 19.15 -37.20
C LEU A 95 -15.82 18.71 -38.23
N ALA A 96 -14.56 18.55 -37.84
CA ALA A 96 -13.52 18.04 -38.73
C ALA A 96 -13.75 16.57 -39.15
N GLU A 97 -14.21 15.73 -38.22
CA GLU A 97 -14.54 14.32 -38.50
C GLU A 97 -15.80 14.17 -39.36
N GLU A 98 -16.74 15.11 -39.31
CA GLU A 98 -17.92 15.15 -40.19
C GLU A 98 -17.54 15.62 -41.59
N ALA A 99 -16.69 16.65 -41.71
CA ALA A 99 -16.21 17.16 -42.98
C ALA A 99 -15.29 16.18 -43.76
N GLU A 100 -14.61 15.24 -43.08
CA GLU A 100 -13.86 14.17 -43.73
C GLU A 100 -14.74 12.99 -44.21
N LYS A 101 -16.00 12.92 -43.76
CA LYS A 101 -16.94 11.84 -44.13
C LYS A 101 -17.89 12.20 -45.28
N ASP A 102 -18.01 13.49 -45.61
CA ASP A 102 -18.71 14.03 -46.79
C ASP A 102 -17.78 14.09 -48.03
#